data_AF-A0AAE0FVH4-F1
#
_entry.id   AF-A0AAE0FVH4-F1
#
_cell.length_a   1.000
_cell.length_b   1.000
_cell.length_c   1.000
_cell.angle_alpha   90.00
_cell.angle_beta   90.00
_cell.angle_gamma   90.00
#
_symmetry.space_group_name_H-M   'P 1'
#
loop_
_entity.id
_entity.type
_entity.pdbx_description
1 polymer ?
#
loop_
_entity_poly.entity_id
_entity_poly.type
_entity_poly.pdbx_seq_one_letter_code
_entity_poly.pdbx_strand_id
1 'polypeptide(L)'
;MALPHRRWNLGGKPTRNWKEELRQRNAKLTREEDVLMSSWKNSIRDIDSKLDRMDKEERTRKKAEAEYNAALNDWLRRTDINTSARVGHRQKKSSRFKDSRADDSFGRAGKPDAAPRAFPPGAEPNLYSRKPKPKPRSHFDLDQEFWKECEEFLRREQEREREYTREKSRRDRAEARGEEEEEIPREESYRQSSSMPSEEFWRSQSSKRKQISEFKRSEWEETWARFCEVGHERELNYEDIPWLPDDCTVSGVLATDTSAERKRKYHTAMLRWHPDKFISAFGKYLVEADRARIEEKVTHTASLLFNEIEAFRSQQSQ
;
A
#
# COMPACT_ATOMS: atom_id res chain seq x y z
N MET A 1 -52.71 -7.07 -32.20
CA MET A 1 -52.74 -6.33 -30.92
C MET A 1 -51.78 -5.14 -31.04
N ALA A 2 -52.30 -3.92 -31.07
CA ALA A 2 -51.51 -2.70 -31.27
C ALA A 2 -51.21 -2.04 -29.91
N LEU A 3 -49.93 -1.73 -29.65
CA LEU A 3 -49.50 -1.04 -28.43
C LEU A 3 -49.68 0.48 -28.55
N PRO A 4 -50.15 1.18 -27.50
CA PRO A 4 -50.38 2.61 -27.55
C PRO A 4 -49.07 3.40 -27.45
N HIS A 5 -48.76 4.17 -28.49
CA HIS A 5 -47.69 5.17 -28.48
C HIS A 5 -48.00 6.27 -27.45
N ARG A 6 -47.29 6.29 -26.31
CA ARG A 6 -47.26 7.43 -25.41
C ARG A 6 -46.45 8.56 -26.05
N ARG A 7 -47.15 9.59 -26.50
CA ARG A 7 -46.58 10.83 -27.04
C ARG A 7 -46.13 11.70 -25.85
N TRP A 8 -44.82 11.79 -25.62
CA TRP A 8 -44.25 12.66 -24.61
C TRP A 8 -44.41 14.12 -25.05
N ASN A 9 -45.25 14.86 -24.33
CA ASN A 9 -45.54 16.26 -24.62
C ASN A 9 -44.50 17.15 -23.89
N LEU A 10 -43.34 17.38 -24.53
CA LEU A 10 -42.26 18.24 -24.02
C LEU A 10 -42.49 19.73 -24.39
N GLY A 11 -43.72 20.22 -24.20
CA GLY A 11 -44.14 21.59 -24.58
C GLY A 11 -43.77 22.70 -23.61
N GLY A 12 -42.89 22.46 -22.63
CA GLY A 12 -42.42 23.49 -21.71
C GLY A 12 -41.29 24.30 -22.32
N LYS A 13 -41.53 25.57 -22.69
CA LYS A 13 -40.46 26.47 -23.17
C LYS A 13 -39.37 26.54 -22.08
N PRO A 14 -38.09 26.25 -22.39
CA PRO A 14 -37.02 26.29 -21.40
C PRO A 14 -36.90 27.73 -20.88
N THR A 15 -37.10 27.90 -19.58
CA THR A 15 -36.98 29.19 -18.92
C THR A 15 -35.57 29.72 -19.10
N ARG A 16 -35.42 31.03 -19.37
CA ARG A 16 -34.16 31.73 -19.70
C ARG A 16 -33.06 31.62 -18.61
N ASN A 17 -33.33 30.95 -17.50
CA ASN A 17 -32.51 30.89 -16.29
C ASN A 17 -31.68 29.61 -16.13
N TRP A 18 -31.91 28.58 -16.96
CA TRP A 18 -31.22 27.29 -16.79
C TRP A 18 -29.70 27.39 -16.96
N LYS A 19 -29.21 28.29 -17.81
CA LYS A 19 -27.77 28.51 -18.01
C LYS A 19 -27.09 29.10 -16.78
N GLU A 20 -27.79 29.98 -16.06
CA GLU A 20 -27.28 30.60 -14.83
C GLU A 20 -27.22 29.58 -13.69
N GLU A 21 -28.28 28.77 -13.53
CA GLU A 21 -28.30 27.66 -12.57
C GLU A 21 -27.21 26.61 -12.84
N LEU A 22 -26.96 26.27 -14.12
CA LEU A 22 -25.91 25.33 -14.48
C LEU A 22 -24.52 25.87 -14.12
N ARG A 23 -24.26 27.17 -14.36
CA ARG A 23 -23.01 27.82 -13.95
C ARG A 23 -22.85 27.84 -12.44
N GLN A 24 -23.92 28.13 -11.68
CA GLN A 24 -23.87 28.14 -10.22
C GLN A 24 -23.63 26.74 -9.64
N ARG A 25 -24.25 25.71 -10.21
CA ARG A 25 -23.99 24.31 -9.83
C ARG A 25 -22.55 23.91 -10.12
N ASN A 26 -22.04 24.20 -11.31
CA ASN A 26 -20.66 23.89 -11.66
C ASN A 26 -19.66 24.64 -10.77
N ALA A 27 -19.90 25.92 -10.47
CA ALA A 27 -19.03 26.70 -9.57
C ALA A 27 -19.07 26.20 -8.11
N LYS A 28 -20.19 25.60 -7.67
CA LYS A 28 -20.28 24.98 -6.35
C LYS A 28 -19.51 23.66 -6.31
N LEU A 29 -19.66 22.83 -7.34
CA LEU A 29 -18.91 21.58 -7.51
C LEU A 29 -17.39 21.82 -7.48
N THR A 30 -16.88 22.80 -8.21
CA THR A 30 -15.43 23.10 -8.22
C THR A 30 -14.90 23.50 -6.85
N ARG A 31 -15.70 24.22 -6.03
CA ARG A 31 -15.28 24.59 -4.66
C ARG A 31 -15.26 23.40 -3.71
N GLU A 32 -16.22 22.50 -3.84
CA GLU A 32 -16.26 21.28 -3.03
C GLU A 32 -15.10 20.34 -3.41
N GLU A 33 -14.80 20.23 -4.71
CA GLU A 33 -13.63 19.51 -5.21
C GLU A 33 -12.31 20.12 -4.70
N ASP A 34 -12.15 21.45 -4.71
CA ASP A 34 -10.94 22.11 -4.20
C ASP A 34 -10.71 21.85 -2.69
N VAL A 35 -11.79 21.81 -1.90
CA VAL A 35 -11.72 21.49 -0.46
C VAL A 35 -11.32 20.03 -0.27
N LEU A 36 -11.93 19.10 -1.02
CA LEU A 36 -11.59 17.68 -0.98
C LEU A 36 -10.14 17.44 -1.40
N MET A 37 -9.68 18.08 -2.47
CA MET A 37 -8.31 17.96 -2.97
C MET A 37 -7.29 18.57 -2.00
N SER A 38 -7.63 19.67 -1.32
CA SER A 38 -6.77 20.26 -0.29
C SER A 38 -6.68 19.37 0.95
N SER A 39 -7.80 18.78 1.39
CA SER A 39 -7.83 17.80 2.47
C SER A 39 -6.95 16.59 2.14
N TRP A 40 -7.08 16.07 0.91
CA TRP A 40 -6.31 14.92 0.45
C TRP A 40 -4.81 15.21 0.31
N LYS A 41 -4.40 16.36 -0.26
CA LYS A 41 -2.99 16.76 -0.33
C LYS A 41 -2.35 16.86 1.07
N ASN A 42 -3.11 17.33 2.06
CA ASN A 42 -2.63 17.36 3.43
C ASN A 42 -2.51 15.95 4.03
N SER A 43 -3.43 15.04 3.70
CA SER A 43 -3.33 13.64 4.08
C SER A 43 -2.09 12.97 3.50
N ILE A 44 -1.76 13.20 2.23
CA ILE A 44 -0.53 12.67 1.61
C ILE A 44 0.71 13.19 2.34
N ARG A 45 0.80 14.50 2.58
CA ARG A 45 1.94 15.10 3.29
C ARG A 45 2.12 14.52 4.69
N ASP A 46 1.02 14.17 5.35
CA ASP A 46 1.04 13.56 6.68
C ASP A 46 1.50 12.10 6.62
N ILE A 47 1.07 11.34 5.60
CA ILE A 47 1.58 9.99 5.33
C ILE A 47 3.09 10.02 5.11
N ASP A 48 3.59 10.90 4.24
CA ASP A 48 5.04 11.03 4.00
C ASP A 48 5.81 11.34 5.29
N SER A 49 5.26 12.26 6.10
CA SER A 49 5.86 12.61 7.40
C SER A 49 5.88 11.45 8.39
N LYS A 50 4.87 10.56 8.35
CA LYS A 50 4.82 9.34 9.16
C LYS A 50 5.83 8.31 8.69
N LEU A 51 5.96 8.11 7.39
CA LEU A 51 6.96 7.20 6.83
C LEU A 51 8.36 7.64 7.26
N ASP A 52 8.66 8.94 7.22
CA ASP A 52 9.90 9.52 7.72
C ASP A 52 10.15 9.26 9.22
N ARG A 53 9.10 9.29 10.05
CA ARG A 53 9.22 8.98 11.49
C ARG A 53 9.48 7.50 11.73
N MET A 54 8.76 6.62 11.04
CA MET A 54 8.98 5.18 11.14
C MET A 54 10.40 4.79 10.71
N ASP A 55 10.89 5.37 9.61
CA ASP A 55 12.27 5.15 9.16
C ASP A 55 13.29 5.63 10.21
N LYS A 56 13.01 6.74 10.91
CA LYS A 56 13.86 7.22 12.03
C LYS A 56 13.82 6.27 13.22
N GLU A 57 12.65 5.78 13.61
CA GLU A 57 12.50 4.81 14.70
C GLU A 57 13.16 3.46 14.38
N GLU A 58 13.09 3.01 13.12
CA GLU A 58 13.77 1.78 12.71
C GLU A 58 15.29 1.96 12.75
N ARG A 59 15.80 3.13 12.34
CA ARG A 59 17.23 3.46 12.48
C ARG A 59 17.69 3.49 13.94
N THR A 60 16.89 4.06 14.85
CA THR A 60 17.24 4.06 16.28
C THR A 60 17.16 2.65 16.87
N ARG A 61 16.18 1.84 16.47
CA ARG A 61 16.07 0.43 16.88
C ARG A 61 17.27 -0.39 16.43
N LYS A 62 17.64 -0.30 15.14
CA LYS A 62 18.82 -0.99 14.58
C LYS A 62 20.11 -0.54 15.27
N LYS A 63 20.23 0.74 15.61
CA LYS A 63 21.37 1.26 16.37
C LYS A 63 21.43 0.67 17.79
N ALA A 64 20.30 0.64 18.51
CA ALA A 64 20.23 0.05 19.84
C ALA A 64 20.53 -1.45 19.82
N GLU A 65 20.06 -2.17 18.80
CA GLU A 65 20.36 -3.59 18.59
C GLU A 65 21.85 -3.82 18.31
N ALA A 66 22.49 -2.96 17.50
CA ALA A 66 23.93 -3.02 17.27
C ALA A 66 24.74 -2.74 18.54
N GLU A 67 24.33 -1.76 19.36
CA GLU A 67 24.96 -1.46 20.65
C GLU A 67 24.81 -2.63 21.64
N TYR A 68 23.63 -3.23 21.72
CA TYR A 68 23.38 -4.43 22.52
C TYR A 68 24.28 -5.60 22.09
N ASN A 69 24.33 -5.87 20.78
CA ASN A 69 25.19 -6.94 20.24
C ASN A 69 26.68 -6.66 20.47
N ALA A 70 27.11 -5.40 20.41
CA ALA A 70 28.48 -5.02 20.74
C ALA A 70 28.79 -5.26 22.23
N ALA A 71 27.88 -4.87 23.13
CA ALA A 71 28.02 -5.10 24.57
C ALA A 71 28.04 -6.60 24.92
N LEU A 72 27.19 -7.40 24.27
CA LEU A 72 27.17 -8.85 24.44
C LEU A 72 28.49 -9.50 24.01
N ASN A 73 29.03 -9.09 22.85
CA ASN A 73 30.32 -9.58 22.38
C ASN A 73 31.49 -9.16 23.29
N ASP A 74 31.48 -7.94 23.84
CA ASP A 74 32.48 -7.52 24.84
C ASP A 74 32.39 -8.35 26.12
N TRP A 75 31.17 -8.61 26.60
CA TRP A 75 30.95 -9.48 27.75
C TRP A 75 31.47 -10.90 27.52
N LEU A 76 31.16 -11.50 26.35
CA LEU A 76 31.66 -12.83 25.98
C LEU A 76 33.20 -12.89 25.95
N ARG A 77 33.86 -11.87 25.38
CA ARG A 77 35.33 -11.78 25.38
C ARG A 77 35.90 -11.72 26.80
N ARG A 78 35.26 -10.99 27.71
CA ARG A 78 35.69 -10.94 29.12
C ARG A 78 35.53 -12.29 29.82
N THR A 79 34.49 -13.06 29.50
CA THR A 79 34.28 -14.38 30.08
C THR A 79 35.20 -15.44 29.50
N ASP A 80 35.54 -15.38 28.21
CA ASP A 80 36.46 -16.33 27.56
C ASP A 80 37.93 -16.13 27.97
N ILE A 81 38.31 -14.92 28.36
CA ILE A 81 39.61 -14.68 29.01
C ILE A 81 39.71 -15.43 30.35
N ASN A 82 38.58 -15.70 31.00
CA ASN A 82 38.54 -16.41 32.28
C ASN A 82 38.60 -17.94 32.14
N THR A 83 38.20 -18.49 30.99
CA THR A 83 38.33 -19.94 30.70
C THR A 83 39.72 -20.29 30.18
N SER A 84 40.34 -19.43 29.38
CA SER A 84 41.70 -19.64 28.86
C SER A 84 42.80 -19.47 29.92
N ALA A 85 42.56 -18.67 30.96
CA ALA A 85 43.51 -18.49 32.08
C ALA A 85 43.66 -19.72 32.99
N ARG A 86 42.79 -20.74 32.86
CA ARG A 86 42.83 -21.95 33.71
C ARG A 86 43.49 -23.17 33.06
N VAL A 87 43.78 -23.12 31.76
CA VAL A 87 44.42 -24.22 31.00
C VAL A 87 45.72 -23.73 30.38
N GLY A 88 46.74 -23.58 31.21
CA GLY A 88 48.10 -23.19 30.79
C GLY A 88 49.02 -23.21 32.00
N HIS A 89 49.29 -24.38 32.57
CA HIS A 89 50.41 -25.19 32.12
C HIS A 89 51.69 -24.36 31.98
N ARG A 90 52.40 -24.29 33.11
CA ARG A 90 53.85 -24.19 33.29
C ARG A 90 54.66 -24.57 32.04
N GLN A 91 54.88 -23.64 31.11
CA GLN A 91 56.06 -23.67 30.25
C GLN A 91 56.98 -22.51 30.55
N LYS A 92 58.17 -22.90 30.99
CA LYS A 92 59.29 -22.05 31.37
C LYS A 92 59.79 -21.27 30.15
N LYS A 93 60.07 -19.98 30.41
CA LYS A 93 61.29 -19.25 30.04
C LYS A 93 61.91 -19.56 28.67
N SER A 94 61.94 -18.57 27.79
CA SER A 94 63.18 -17.88 27.42
C SER A 94 62.81 -16.58 26.68
N SER A 95 63.35 -15.45 27.12
CA SER A 95 64.45 -14.75 26.42
C SER A 95 63.94 -13.89 25.25
N ARG A 96 63.70 -12.59 25.47
CA ARG A 96 64.70 -11.50 25.31
C ARG A 96 64.62 -10.89 23.90
N PHE A 97 64.00 -9.71 23.81
CA PHE A 97 64.32 -8.58 22.91
C PHE A 97 63.23 -7.51 23.17
N LYS A 98 63.45 -6.41 23.91
CA LYS A 98 64.08 -5.13 23.50
C LYS A 98 63.64 -4.68 22.11
N ASP A 99 62.76 -3.67 22.00
CA ASP A 99 63.16 -2.27 21.77
C ASP A 99 61.95 -1.33 21.53
N SER A 100 62.15 -0.06 21.92
CA SER A 100 61.54 1.21 21.43
C SER A 100 60.01 1.33 21.35
N ARG A 101 59.29 2.12 22.17
CA ARG A 101 59.45 3.53 22.59
C ARG A 101 59.49 4.53 21.41
N ALA A 102 58.30 5.01 21.05
CA ALA A 102 57.99 6.36 20.55
C ALA A 102 56.52 6.58 20.93
N ASP A 103 56.22 7.28 22.04
CA ASP A 103 56.08 8.73 22.11
C ASP A 103 55.30 9.29 20.91
N ASP A 104 53.97 9.36 21.04
CA ASP A 104 53.21 10.38 20.32
C ASP A 104 52.12 10.96 21.21
N SER A 105 52.42 12.18 21.66
CA SER A 105 51.65 13.01 22.56
C SER A 105 50.78 13.93 21.73
N PHE A 106 49.47 13.72 21.68
CA PHE A 106 48.55 14.74 21.19
C PHE A 106 47.57 15.15 22.29
N GLY A 107 47.94 16.27 22.93
CA GLY A 107 47.12 16.99 23.90
C GLY A 107 45.81 17.47 23.27
N ARG A 108 44.70 17.11 23.90
CA ARG A 108 43.37 17.63 23.58
C ARG A 108 43.12 18.85 24.46
N ALA A 109 43.34 20.03 23.88
CA ALA A 109 43.03 21.32 24.51
C ALA A 109 41.53 21.40 24.83
N GLY A 110 41.25 21.80 26.08
CA GLY A 110 39.90 22.04 26.60
C GLY A 110 39.22 23.21 25.88
N LYS A 111 37.92 23.06 25.64
CA LYS A 111 37.04 24.16 25.26
C LYS A 111 36.56 24.87 26.54
N PRO A 112 36.61 26.21 26.58
CA PRO A 112 36.16 26.97 27.75
C PRO A 112 34.63 27.02 27.86
N ASP A 113 34.19 27.06 29.11
CA ASP A 113 32.83 27.26 29.59
C ASP A 113 32.16 28.49 28.95
N ALA A 114 31.07 28.24 28.23
CA ALA A 114 30.14 29.29 27.82
C ALA A 114 29.22 29.61 29.01
N ALA A 115 29.46 30.76 29.64
CA ALA A 115 28.65 31.28 30.73
C ALA A 115 27.16 31.39 30.35
N PRO A 116 26.23 31.09 31.27
CA PRO A 116 24.81 31.29 31.05
C PRO A 116 24.50 32.79 30.92
N ARG A 117 23.93 33.19 29.78
CA ARG A 117 23.40 34.54 29.59
C ARG A 117 22.28 34.78 30.60
N ALA A 118 22.51 35.73 31.52
CA ALA A 118 21.49 36.26 32.39
C ALA A 118 20.37 36.88 31.55
N PHE A 119 19.14 36.40 31.74
CA PHE A 119 17.95 37.04 31.20
C PHE A 119 17.70 38.36 31.93
N PRO A 120 17.29 39.43 31.23
CA PRO A 120 16.98 40.71 31.86
C PRO A 120 15.78 40.56 32.82
N PRO A 121 15.87 41.07 34.06
CA PRO A 121 14.74 41.14 34.96
C PRO A 121 13.77 42.21 34.47
N GLY A 122 12.53 41.82 34.10
CA GLY A 122 11.47 42.80 33.79
C GLY A 122 10.41 42.38 32.78
N ALA A 123 10.53 41.22 32.13
CA ALA A 123 9.46 40.72 31.28
C ALA A 123 8.52 39.84 32.12
N GLU A 124 7.50 40.44 32.72
CA GLU A 124 6.40 39.70 33.33
C GLU A 124 5.74 38.81 32.28
N PRO A 125 5.75 37.47 32.46
CA PRO A 125 5.07 36.59 31.53
C PRO A 125 3.57 36.82 31.67
N ASN A 126 2.98 37.40 30.64
CA ASN A 126 1.54 37.59 30.52
C ASN A 126 0.83 36.23 30.67
N LEU A 127 0.34 35.98 31.88
CA LEU A 127 -0.31 34.76 32.35
C LEU A 127 -1.76 34.65 31.89
N TYR A 128 -2.24 35.59 31.06
CA TYR A 128 -3.59 35.55 30.53
C TYR A 128 -3.71 34.60 29.32
N SER A 129 -4.40 33.49 29.58
CA SER A 129 -5.29 32.81 28.63
C SER A 129 -4.64 32.15 27.41
N ARG A 130 -3.66 31.28 27.62
CA ARG A 130 -3.51 30.13 26.70
C ARG A 130 -4.51 29.05 27.12
N LYS A 131 -5.75 29.15 26.63
CA LYS A 131 -6.65 28.00 26.59
C LYS A 131 -5.84 26.80 26.07
N PRO A 132 -5.85 25.64 26.75
CA PRO A 132 -5.13 24.48 26.25
C PRO A 132 -5.58 24.24 24.82
N LYS A 133 -4.64 24.33 23.86
CA LYS A 133 -4.93 23.98 22.47
C LYS A 133 -5.55 22.59 22.52
N PRO A 134 -6.74 22.36 21.92
CA PRO A 134 -7.32 21.03 21.87
C PRO A 134 -6.22 20.11 21.36
N LYS A 135 -5.90 19.06 22.14
CA LYS A 135 -4.90 18.08 21.71
C LYS A 135 -5.31 17.68 20.29
N PRO A 136 -4.43 17.82 19.29
CA PRO A 136 -4.76 17.40 17.94
C PRO A 136 -5.29 15.98 18.07
N ARG A 137 -6.52 15.77 17.61
CA ARG A 137 -7.19 14.47 17.61
C ARG A 137 -6.14 13.47 17.10
N SER A 138 -5.84 12.46 17.91
CA SER A 138 -4.80 11.49 17.60
C SER A 138 -5.01 11.00 16.18
N HIS A 139 -4.05 11.22 15.27
CA HIS A 139 -4.18 10.77 13.88
C HIS A 139 -4.40 9.23 13.81
N PHE A 140 -4.00 8.50 14.86
CA PHE A 140 -4.32 7.09 15.00
C PHE A 140 -5.83 6.78 14.96
N ASP A 141 -6.69 7.71 15.40
CA ASP A 141 -8.15 7.57 15.35
C ASP A 141 -8.69 7.76 13.91
N LEU A 142 -8.02 8.56 13.07
CA LEU A 142 -8.43 8.81 11.67
C LEU A 142 -7.99 7.68 10.72
N ASP A 143 -6.84 7.04 10.98
CA ASP A 143 -6.45 5.82 10.24
C ASP A 143 -7.45 4.68 10.54
N GLN A 144 -7.96 4.61 11.78
CA GLN A 144 -8.95 3.60 12.14
C GLN A 144 -10.31 3.83 11.46
N GLU A 145 -10.74 5.08 11.29
CA GLU A 145 -11.98 5.43 10.58
C GLU A 145 -11.87 5.14 9.07
N PHE A 146 -10.74 5.43 8.43
CA PHE A 146 -10.51 5.10 7.01
C PHE A 146 -10.53 3.59 6.76
N TRP A 147 -9.83 2.81 7.59
CA TRP A 147 -9.87 1.35 7.48
C TRP A 147 -11.28 0.81 7.73
N LYS A 148 -12.04 1.38 8.69
CA LYS A 148 -13.45 1.02 8.91
C LYS A 148 -14.34 1.36 7.72
N GLU A 149 -14.10 2.48 7.04
CA GLU A 149 -14.88 2.87 5.86
C GLU A 149 -14.58 1.97 4.65
N CYS A 150 -13.30 1.64 4.42
CA CYS A 150 -12.93 0.63 3.42
C CYS A 150 -13.50 -0.75 3.75
N GLU A 151 -13.47 -1.15 5.03
CA GLU A 151 -14.02 -2.42 5.50
C GLU A 151 -15.56 -2.47 5.38
N GLU A 152 -16.25 -1.37 5.67
CA GLU A 152 -17.69 -1.20 5.43
C GLU A 152 -18.04 -1.28 3.94
N PHE A 153 -17.27 -0.59 3.08
CA PHE A 153 -17.47 -0.63 1.63
C PHE A 153 -17.32 -2.07 1.10
N LEU A 154 -16.28 -2.78 1.53
CA LEU A 154 -16.06 -4.18 1.19
C LEU A 154 -17.19 -5.08 1.69
N ARG A 155 -17.68 -4.85 2.92
CA ARG A 155 -18.82 -5.59 3.43
C ARG A 155 -20.05 -5.44 2.52
N ARG A 156 -20.28 -4.24 1.97
CA ARG A 156 -21.37 -3.98 1.01
C ARG A 156 -21.14 -4.65 -0.35
N GLU A 157 -19.91 -4.66 -0.86
CA GLU A 157 -19.58 -5.38 -2.09
C GLU A 157 -19.72 -6.90 -1.92
N GLN A 158 -19.19 -7.46 -0.84
CA GLN A 158 -19.31 -8.88 -0.54
C GLN A 158 -20.77 -9.31 -0.32
N GLU A 159 -21.60 -8.43 0.26
CA GLU A 159 -23.04 -8.68 0.38
C GLU A 159 -23.74 -8.68 -0.99
N ARG A 160 -23.40 -7.73 -1.88
CA ARG A 160 -23.88 -7.72 -3.27
C ARG A 160 -23.46 -8.98 -4.04
N GLU A 161 -22.22 -9.44 -3.88
CA GLU A 161 -21.74 -10.66 -4.53
C GLU A 161 -22.41 -11.93 -3.96
N ARG A 162 -22.64 -11.98 -2.64
CA ARG A 162 -23.41 -13.06 -2.01
C ARG A 162 -24.87 -13.08 -2.47
N GLU A 163 -25.47 -11.91 -2.64
CA GLU A 163 -26.83 -11.80 -3.18
C GLU A 163 -26.86 -12.25 -4.65
N TYR A 164 -25.89 -11.82 -5.45
CA TYR A 164 -25.75 -12.25 -6.83
C TYR A 164 -25.55 -13.77 -6.97
N THR A 165 -24.69 -14.38 -6.15
CA THR A 165 -24.46 -15.84 -6.16
C THR A 165 -25.67 -16.63 -5.65
N ARG A 166 -26.41 -16.11 -4.66
CA ARG A 166 -27.69 -16.69 -4.23
C ARG A 166 -28.72 -16.65 -5.34
N GLU A 167 -28.84 -15.52 -6.04
CA GLU A 167 -29.80 -15.37 -7.13
C GLU A 167 -29.40 -16.24 -8.34
N LYS A 168 -28.11 -16.32 -8.66
CA LYS A 168 -27.58 -17.26 -9.65
C LYS A 168 -27.87 -18.71 -9.27
N SER A 169 -27.62 -19.11 -8.03
CA SER A 169 -27.95 -20.45 -7.54
C SER A 169 -29.46 -20.75 -7.58
N ARG A 170 -30.32 -19.74 -7.37
CA ARG A 170 -31.78 -19.89 -7.53
C ARG A 170 -32.15 -20.10 -8.99
N ARG A 171 -31.50 -19.40 -9.91
CA ARG A 171 -31.67 -19.57 -11.35
C ARG A 171 -31.21 -20.96 -11.80
N ASP A 172 -30.01 -21.37 -11.42
CA ASP A 172 -29.43 -22.68 -11.77
C ASP A 172 -30.29 -23.82 -11.20
N ARG A 173 -30.84 -23.69 -9.98
CA ARG A 173 -31.80 -24.69 -9.44
C ARG A 173 -33.15 -24.71 -10.16
N ALA A 174 -33.59 -23.58 -10.70
CA ALA A 174 -34.81 -23.53 -11.50
C ALA A 174 -34.59 -24.16 -12.88
N GLU A 175 -33.39 -24.01 -13.44
CA GLU A 175 -32.95 -24.57 -14.72
C GLU A 175 -32.65 -26.07 -14.61
N ALA A 176 -31.93 -26.50 -13.58
CA ALA A 176 -31.64 -27.92 -13.31
C ALA A 176 -32.92 -28.76 -13.06
N ARG A 177 -33.99 -28.16 -12.53
CA ARG A 177 -35.31 -28.82 -12.45
C ARG A 177 -35.95 -29.06 -13.82
N GLY A 178 -35.46 -28.41 -14.88
CA GLY A 178 -35.86 -28.64 -16.26
C GLY A 178 -34.94 -29.60 -17.03
N GLU A 179 -33.73 -29.88 -16.53
CA GLU A 179 -32.69 -30.65 -17.24
C GLU A 179 -32.47 -32.09 -16.69
N GLU A 180 -33.13 -32.47 -15.59
CA GLU A 180 -32.99 -33.80 -14.95
C GLU A 180 -33.56 -34.98 -15.78
N GLU A 181 -33.96 -34.77 -17.04
CA GLU A 181 -34.46 -35.83 -17.94
C GLU A 181 -33.42 -36.32 -18.98
N GLU A 182 -32.23 -35.69 -19.07
CA GLU A 182 -31.20 -36.05 -20.07
C GLU A 182 -29.78 -35.93 -19.48
N GLU A 183 -29.22 -36.97 -18.85
CA GLU A 183 -27.90 -37.52 -19.22
C GLU A 183 -27.36 -38.61 -18.26
N ILE A 184 -26.77 -39.61 -18.90
CA ILE A 184 -26.12 -40.83 -18.36
C ILE A 184 -24.61 -40.58 -18.19
N PRO A 185 -23.91 -41.30 -17.29
CA PRO A 185 -22.58 -40.93 -16.77
C PRO A 185 -21.44 -41.29 -17.73
N ARG A 186 -20.48 -40.36 -17.88
CA ARG A 186 -19.25 -40.51 -18.66
C ARG A 186 -18.02 -40.34 -17.76
N GLU A 187 -17.86 -41.25 -16.80
CA GLU A 187 -16.86 -41.15 -15.73
C GLU A 187 -15.91 -42.35 -15.73
N GLU A 188 -15.12 -42.57 -16.79
CA GLU A 188 -14.09 -43.64 -16.74
C GLU A 188 -12.84 -43.44 -17.61
N SER A 189 -12.55 -42.22 -18.07
CA SER A 189 -11.41 -41.97 -19.00
C SER A 189 -10.16 -41.36 -18.35
N TYR A 190 -10.22 -40.81 -17.13
CA TYR A 190 -9.17 -39.88 -16.66
C TYR A 190 -8.01 -40.49 -15.85
N ARG A 191 -7.94 -41.83 -15.67
CA ARG A 191 -6.95 -42.45 -14.75
C ARG A 191 -5.61 -42.89 -15.37
N GLN A 192 -5.40 -42.80 -16.68
CA GLN A 192 -4.26 -43.47 -17.33
C GLN A 192 -3.09 -42.59 -17.79
N SER A 193 -3.02 -41.30 -17.46
CA SER A 193 -1.91 -40.44 -17.89
C SER A 193 -1.43 -39.50 -16.79
N SER A 194 -0.50 -39.95 -15.96
CA SER A 194 0.29 -39.06 -15.09
C SER A 194 1.69 -39.61 -14.87
N SER A 195 2.58 -39.32 -15.83
CA SER A 195 4.01 -39.21 -15.57
C SER A 195 4.25 -37.79 -15.06
N MET A 196 4.44 -37.63 -13.74
CA MET A 196 4.69 -36.33 -13.12
C MET A 196 6.12 -35.87 -13.42
N PRO A 197 6.34 -34.62 -13.89
CA PRO A 197 7.67 -34.06 -14.07
C PRO A 197 8.46 -33.98 -12.75
N SER A 198 9.78 -34.13 -12.84
CA SER A 198 10.74 -34.02 -11.71
C SER A 198 10.62 -32.70 -10.95
N GLU A 199 10.83 -32.73 -9.63
CA GLU A 199 10.77 -31.57 -8.72
C GLU A 199 11.74 -30.44 -9.14
N GLU A 200 12.91 -30.78 -9.69
CA GLU A 200 13.89 -29.81 -10.17
C GLU A 200 13.38 -28.98 -11.36
N PHE A 201 12.57 -29.59 -12.23
CA PHE A 201 11.93 -28.91 -13.34
C PHE A 201 10.96 -27.83 -12.83
N TRP A 202 10.17 -28.14 -11.79
CA TRP A 202 9.24 -27.18 -11.18
C TRP A 202 9.95 -26.04 -10.43
N ARG A 203 11.08 -26.31 -9.77
CA ARG A 203 11.91 -25.27 -9.11
C ARG A 203 12.56 -24.32 -10.13
N SER A 204 13.07 -24.84 -11.24
CA SER A 204 13.66 -24.03 -12.32
C SER A 204 12.61 -23.19 -13.05
N GLN A 205 11.44 -23.77 -13.35
CA GLN A 205 10.30 -23.06 -13.94
C GLN A 205 9.79 -21.93 -13.04
N SER A 206 9.61 -22.18 -11.74
CA SER A 206 9.10 -21.16 -10.80
C SER A 206 10.04 -19.97 -10.64
N SER A 207 11.35 -20.19 -10.62
CA SER A 207 12.34 -19.12 -10.53
C SER A 207 12.37 -18.23 -11.77
N LYS A 208 12.30 -18.81 -12.97
CA LYS A 208 12.20 -18.06 -14.23
C LYS A 208 10.90 -17.25 -14.31
N ARG A 209 9.77 -17.82 -13.90
CA ARG A 209 8.48 -17.12 -13.87
C ARG A 209 8.51 -15.89 -12.95
N LYS A 210 9.16 -16.00 -11.78
CA LYS A 210 9.34 -14.87 -10.86
C LYS A 210 10.13 -13.72 -11.49
N GLN A 211 11.30 -13.99 -12.07
CA GLN A 211 12.11 -12.95 -12.70
C GLN A 211 11.38 -12.25 -13.86
N ILE A 212 10.64 -13.02 -14.67
CA ILE A 212 9.84 -12.46 -15.77
C ILE A 212 8.74 -11.55 -15.21
N SER A 213 8.07 -11.96 -14.13
CA SER A 213 7.01 -11.15 -13.50
C SER A 213 7.53 -9.84 -12.89
N GLU A 214 8.74 -9.84 -12.31
CA GLU A 214 9.37 -8.65 -11.74
C GLU A 214 9.80 -7.65 -12.82
N PHE A 215 10.40 -8.14 -13.91
CA PHE A 215 10.80 -7.31 -15.04
C PHE A 215 9.59 -6.66 -15.72
N LYS A 216 8.56 -7.47 -16.05
CA LYS A 216 7.29 -6.97 -16.61
C LYS A 216 6.63 -5.91 -15.72
N ARG A 217 6.75 -6.07 -14.40
CA ARG A 217 6.23 -5.09 -13.44
C ARG A 217 6.95 -3.75 -13.54
N SER A 218 8.28 -3.76 -13.58
CA SER A 218 9.06 -2.52 -13.65
C SER A 218 8.72 -1.73 -14.92
N GLU A 219 8.64 -2.39 -16.07
CA GLU A 219 8.24 -1.76 -17.34
C GLU A 219 6.81 -1.21 -17.27
N TRP A 220 5.90 -1.95 -16.63
CA TRP A 220 4.54 -1.49 -16.39
C TRP A 220 4.49 -0.26 -15.47
N GLU A 221 5.28 -0.22 -14.39
CA GLU A 221 5.32 0.94 -13.48
C GLU A 221 5.86 2.19 -14.17
N GLU A 222 6.86 2.06 -15.04
CA GLU A 222 7.33 3.15 -15.89
C GLU A 222 6.26 3.65 -16.86
N THR A 223 5.53 2.71 -17.48
CA THR A 223 4.43 3.05 -18.40
C THR A 223 3.30 3.76 -17.67
N TRP A 224 2.95 3.29 -16.47
CA TRP A 224 1.97 3.93 -15.60
C TRP A 224 2.42 5.35 -15.20
N ALA A 225 3.69 5.53 -14.83
CA ALA A 225 4.21 6.85 -14.48
C ALA A 225 4.10 7.84 -15.65
N ARG A 226 4.50 7.41 -16.86
CA ARG A 226 4.35 8.21 -18.08
C ARG A 226 2.89 8.53 -18.38
N PHE A 227 1.99 7.56 -18.19
CA PHE A 227 0.55 7.78 -18.35
C PHE A 227 0.04 8.87 -17.42
N CYS A 228 0.46 8.90 -16.15
CA CYS A 228 0.06 9.97 -15.22
C CYS A 228 0.69 11.33 -15.51
N GLU A 229 1.89 11.39 -16.12
CA GLU A 229 2.59 12.63 -16.45
C GLU A 229 2.02 13.34 -17.68
N VAL A 230 1.55 12.56 -18.67
CA VAL A 230 0.89 13.09 -19.85
C VAL A 230 -0.47 13.61 -19.42
N GLY A 231 -0.54 14.87 -19.00
CA GLY A 231 -1.79 15.56 -18.70
C GLY A 231 -2.80 15.26 -19.81
N HIS A 232 -3.87 14.55 -19.46
CA HIS A 232 -4.78 14.03 -20.46
C HIS A 232 -5.58 15.20 -21.05
N GLU A 233 -5.21 15.64 -22.26
CA GLU A 233 -6.00 16.61 -23.03
C GLU A 233 -6.92 15.91 -24.04
N ARG A 234 -6.60 14.65 -24.37
CA ARG A 234 -7.37 13.79 -25.27
C ARG A 234 -8.28 12.84 -24.51
N GLU A 235 -9.30 12.37 -25.20
CA GLU A 235 -10.14 11.28 -24.69
C GLU A 235 -9.31 9.99 -24.57
N LEU A 236 -9.56 9.23 -23.50
CA LEU A 236 -8.89 7.99 -23.14
C LEU A 236 -9.80 6.81 -23.51
N ASN A 237 -9.29 5.94 -24.36
CA ASN A 237 -9.92 4.66 -24.67
C ASN A 237 -9.48 3.60 -23.66
N TYR A 238 -10.12 2.43 -23.72
CA TYR A 238 -9.73 1.28 -22.92
C TYR A 238 -8.26 0.89 -23.11
N GLU A 239 -7.73 1.00 -24.34
CA GLU A 239 -6.36 0.61 -24.70
C GLU A 239 -5.29 1.61 -24.23
N ASP A 240 -5.66 2.87 -23.98
CA ASP A 240 -4.74 3.91 -23.51
C ASP A 240 -4.35 3.72 -22.04
N ILE A 241 -5.17 3.00 -21.27
CA ILE A 241 -4.93 2.73 -19.86
C ILE A 241 -3.91 1.59 -19.76
N PRO A 242 -2.75 1.79 -19.10
CA PRO A 242 -1.77 0.74 -18.93
C PRO A 242 -2.27 -0.27 -17.89
N TRP A 243 -3.06 -1.23 -18.34
CA TRP A 243 -3.52 -2.35 -17.51
C TRP A 243 -2.35 -3.22 -17.07
N LEU A 244 -2.46 -3.78 -15.86
CA LEU A 244 -1.49 -4.74 -15.35
C LEU A 244 -1.49 -6.00 -16.22
N PRO A 245 -0.32 -6.58 -16.52
CA PRO A 245 -0.24 -7.91 -17.12
C PRO A 245 -0.87 -8.96 -16.21
N ASP A 246 -1.57 -9.95 -16.78
CA ASP A 246 -2.25 -11.00 -16.01
C ASP A 246 -1.30 -11.86 -15.15
N ASP A 247 -0.01 -11.89 -15.49
CA ASP A 247 1.03 -12.63 -14.76
C ASP A 247 1.55 -11.89 -13.51
N CYS A 248 1.14 -10.64 -13.27
CA CYS A 248 1.66 -9.78 -12.22
C CYS A 248 0.65 -9.64 -11.07
N THR A 249 1.15 -9.60 -9.83
CA THR A 249 0.31 -9.24 -8.67
C THR A 249 -0.20 -7.80 -8.82
N VAL A 250 -1.40 -7.51 -8.34
CA VAL A 250 -1.95 -6.14 -8.45
C VAL A 250 -1.15 -5.20 -7.53
N SER A 251 -0.85 -5.65 -6.32
CA SER A 251 -0.16 -4.86 -5.29
C SER A 251 1.32 -4.60 -5.57
N GLY A 252 2.02 -5.54 -6.20
CA GLY A 252 3.50 -5.48 -6.34
C GLY A 252 4.29 -5.88 -5.14
N VAL A 253 3.59 -6.45 -4.18
CA VAL A 253 4.20 -7.04 -3.01
C VAL A 253 5.04 -8.23 -3.46
N LEU A 254 6.32 -8.18 -3.10
CA LEU A 254 7.27 -9.27 -3.26
C LEU A 254 7.35 -10.05 -1.94
N ALA A 255 7.73 -11.32 -2.03
CA ALA A 255 7.92 -12.15 -0.84
C ALA A 255 9.05 -11.64 0.07
N THR A 256 9.99 -10.88 -0.50
CA THR A 256 11.13 -10.27 0.21
C THR A 256 10.80 -8.94 0.87
N ASP A 257 9.62 -8.36 0.60
CA ASP A 257 9.24 -7.07 1.15
C ASP A 257 8.98 -7.16 2.66
N THR A 258 9.46 -6.14 3.38
CA THR A 258 9.14 -5.95 4.79
C THR A 258 7.65 -5.66 5.00
N SER A 259 7.14 -5.86 6.23
CA SER A 259 5.74 -5.53 6.55
C SER A 259 5.38 -4.06 6.24
N ALA A 260 6.32 -3.14 6.43
CA ALA A 260 6.13 -1.72 6.12
C ALA A 260 6.03 -1.48 4.61
N GLU A 261 6.93 -2.05 3.81
CA GLU A 261 6.91 -1.94 2.34
C GLU A 261 5.64 -2.54 1.75
N ARG A 262 5.22 -3.72 2.25
CA ARG A 262 3.96 -4.36 1.83
C ARG A 262 2.77 -3.46 2.05
N LYS A 263 2.64 -2.88 3.26
CA LYS A 263 1.58 -1.91 3.57
C LYS A 263 1.60 -0.70 2.64
N ARG A 264 2.79 -0.12 2.37
CA ARG A 264 2.94 1.02 1.44
C ARG A 264 2.50 0.65 0.02
N LYS A 265 2.91 -0.52 -0.48
CA LYS A 265 2.55 -1.02 -1.82
C LYS A 265 1.05 -1.31 -1.94
N TYR A 266 0.45 -2.01 -0.97
CA TYR A 266 -1.00 -2.24 -0.94
C TYR A 266 -1.78 -0.92 -0.93
N HIS A 267 -1.38 0.03 -0.08
CA HIS A 267 -2.04 1.34 -0.02
C HIS A 267 -1.93 2.09 -1.35
N THR A 268 -0.76 2.09 -1.98
CA THR A 268 -0.55 2.72 -3.29
C THR A 268 -1.41 2.08 -4.37
N ALA A 269 -1.46 0.75 -4.41
CA ALA A 269 -2.29 0.01 -5.35
C ALA A 269 -3.79 0.25 -5.11
N MET A 270 -4.23 0.35 -3.85
CA MET A 270 -5.61 0.64 -3.49
C MET A 270 -5.99 2.03 -3.99
N LEU A 271 -5.18 3.06 -3.73
CA LEU A 271 -5.46 4.41 -4.21
C LEU A 271 -5.50 4.49 -5.74
N ARG A 272 -4.63 3.74 -6.41
CA ARG A 272 -4.54 3.70 -7.87
C ARG A 272 -5.77 3.06 -8.52
N TRP A 273 -6.21 1.92 -7.97
CA TRP A 273 -7.26 1.09 -8.56
C TRP A 273 -8.62 1.22 -7.88
N HIS A 274 -8.79 2.12 -6.92
CA HIS A 274 -10.10 2.37 -6.32
C HIS A 274 -11.04 2.99 -7.35
N PRO A 275 -12.26 2.46 -7.57
CA PRO A 275 -13.15 2.92 -8.63
C PRO A 275 -13.48 4.41 -8.52
N ASP A 276 -13.84 4.87 -7.31
CA ASP A 276 -14.12 6.30 -7.07
C ASP A 276 -12.91 7.21 -7.36
N LYS A 277 -11.69 6.80 -6.98
CA LYS A 277 -10.49 7.62 -7.19
C LYS A 277 -10.07 7.63 -8.65
N PHE A 278 -10.20 6.49 -9.32
CA PHE A 278 -9.94 6.36 -10.73
C PHE A 278 -10.92 7.22 -11.54
N ILE A 279 -12.22 7.15 -11.25
CA ILE A 279 -13.25 7.96 -11.93
C ILE A 279 -13.08 9.44 -11.61
N SER A 280 -12.75 9.80 -10.37
CA SER A 280 -12.47 11.19 -10.01
C SER A 280 -11.26 11.76 -10.77
N ALA A 281 -10.20 10.97 -10.94
CA ALA A 281 -8.98 11.41 -11.63
C ALA A 281 -9.14 11.42 -13.17
N PHE A 282 -9.69 10.35 -13.74
CA PHE A 282 -9.68 10.10 -15.19
C PHE A 282 -11.06 10.17 -15.84
N GLY A 283 -12.15 10.16 -15.07
CA GLY A 283 -13.52 10.00 -15.56
C GLY A 283 -13.96 11.04 -16.59
N LYS A 284 -13.45 12.29 -16.50
CA LYS A 284 -13.73 13.35 -17.47
C LYS A 284 -13.05 13.16 -18.83
N TYR A 285 -12.06 12.27 -18.89
CA TYR A 285 -11.31 11.97 -20.10
C TYR A 285 -11.75 10.66 -20.73
N LEU A 286 -12.52 9.81 -20.04
CA LEU A 286 -12.92 8.51 -20.58
C LEU A 286 -13.91 8.69 -21.73
N VAL A 287 -13.68 7.97 -22.84
CA VAL A 287 -14.65 7.87 -23.93
C VAL A 287 -15.91 7.17 -23.42
N GLU A 288 -17.08 7.75 -23.69
CA GLU A 288 -18.36 7.24 -23.16
C GLU A 288 -18.64 5.79 -23.60
N ALA A 289 -18.18 5.39 -24.79
CA ALA A 289 -18.30 4.01 -25.29
C ALA A 289 -17.53 2.98 -24.45
N ASP A 290 -16.36 3.36 -23.92
CA ASP A 290 -15.50 2.47 -23.13
C ASP A 290 -15.65 2.64 -21.62
N ARG A 291 -16.32 3.71 -21.18
CA ARG A 291 -16.44 4.08 -19.77
C ARG A 291 -16.92 2.93 -18.88
N ALA A 292 -18.00 2.25 -19.27
CA ALA A 292 -18.54 1.13 -18.51
C ALA A 292 -17.55 -0.04 -18.41
N ARG A 293 -16.84 -0.35 -19.50
CA ARG A 293 -15.84 -1.42 -19.56
C ARG A 293 -14.61 -1.10 -18.70
N ILE A 294 -14.18 0.15 -18.70
CA ILE A 294 -13.08 0.65 -17.87
C ILE A 294 -13.45 0.56 -16.39
N GLU A 295 -14.64 1.02 -16.02
CA GLU A 295 -15.15 0.97 -14.64
C GLU A 295 -15.27 -0.46 -14.12
N GLU A 296 -15.78 -1.39 -14.94
CA GLU A 296 -15.83 -2.81 -14.63
C GLU A 296 -14.42 -3.39 -14.41
N LYS A 297 -13.47 -3.10 -15.30
CA LYS A 297 -12.09 -3.60 -15.17
C LYS A 297 -11.37 -3.02 -13.94
N VAL A 298 -11.57 -1.75 -13.62
CA VAL A 298 -11.04 -1.13 -12.40
C VAL A 298 -11.64 -1.78 -11.16
N THR A 299 -12.96 -1.99 -11.13
CA THR A 299 -13.66 -2.67 -10.03
C THR A 299 -13.13 -4.08 -9.84
N HIS A 300 -12.99 -4.84 -10.93
CA HIS A 300 -12.41 -6.18 -10.90
C HIS A 300 -10.96 -6.18 -10.36
N THR A 301 -10.14 -5.22 -10.80
CA THR A 301 -8.74 -5.07 -10.34
C THR A 301 -8.68 -4.72 -8.85
N ALA A 302 -9.59 -3.88 -8.37
CA ALA A 302 -9.73 -3.57 -6.94
C ALA A 302 -10.10 -4.84 -6.15
N SER A 303 -11.08 -5.62 -6.61
CA SER A 303 -11.46 -6.89 -5.97
C SER A 303 -10.29 -7.88 -5.88
N LEU A 304 -9.49 -8.01 -6.95
CA LEU A 304 -8.27 -8.83 -6.92
C LEU A 304 -7.28 -8.34 -5.85
N LEU A 305 -7.07 -7.03 -5.76
CA LEU A 305 -6.20 -6.45 -4.75
C LEU A 305 -6.68 -6.71 -3.32
N PHE A 306 -7.99 -6.67 -3.08
CA PHE A 306 -8.55 -6.99 -1.76
C PHE A 306 -8.33 -8.45 -1.39
N ASN A 307 -8.52 -9.37 -2.34
CA ASN A 307 -8.23 -10.79 -2.13
C ASN A 307 -6.75 -11.02 -1.79
N GLU A 308 -5.82 -10.31 -2.44
CA GLU A 308 -4.39 -10.34 -2.09
C GLU A 308 -4.14 -9.87 -0.65
N ILE A 309 -4.81 -8.80 -0.22
CA ILE A 309 -4.68 -8.25 1.14
C ILE A 309 -5.25 -9.22 2.18
N GLU A 310 -6.41 -9.83 1.93
CA GLU A 310 -7.03 -10.82 2.83
C GLU A 310 -6.19 -12.09 2.96
N ALA A 311 -5.64 -12.59 1.84
CA ALA A 311 -4.72 -13.72 1.85
C ALA A 311 -3.48 -13.41 2.70
N PHE A 312 -2.94 -12.19 2.58
CA PHE A 312 -1.80 -11.75 3.39
C PHE A 312 -2.14 -11.64 4.88
N ARG A 313 -3.31 -11.07 5.23
CA ARG A 313 -3.78 -10.99 6.62
C ARG A 313 -3.94 -12.37 7.24
N SER A 314 -4.48 -13.33 6.48
CA SER A 314 -4.66 -14.71 6.93
C SER A 314 -3.33 -15.40 7.23
N GLN A 315 -2.29 -15.13 6.43
CA GLN A 315 -0.93 -15.65 6.66
C GLN A 315 -0.23 -15.03 7.89
N GLN A 316 -0.60 -13.82 8.32
CA GLN A 316 -0.02 -13.16 9.50
C GLN A 316 -0.65 -13.62 10.83
N SER A 317 -1.83 -14.26 10.78
CA SER A 317 -2.53 -14.73 11.98
C SER A 317 -2.15 -16.16 12.40
N GLN A 318 -1.34 -16.87 11.60
CA GLN A 318 -0.82 -18.22 11.89
C GLN A 318 0.55 -18.15 12.55
#